data_AF-A0A0Q0PWP9-F1
#
_entry.id   AF-A0A0Q0PWP9-F1
#
_cell.length_a   1.000
_cell.length_b   1.000
_cell.length_c   1.000
_cell.angle_alpha   90.00
_cell.angle_beta   90.00
_cell.angle_gamma   90.00
#
_symmetry.space_group_name_H-M   'P 1'
#
loop_
_entity.id
_entity.type
_entity.pdbx_description
1 polymer ?
#
loop_
_entity_poly.entity_id
_entity_poly.type
_entity_poly.pdbx_seq_one_letter_code
_entity_poly.pdbx_strand_id
1 'polypeptide(L)'
;MQEWLMKVFFSINSAKAASIALITIILAITSWQTADAFIISQGVPSTFAPCFIVGGAFVLAFNFVELVMYGKGRFVEYCKDNKETSERTAKKESDIANKKHALEVFQATARSAIPHLPSRQIDILMELHEEEHVQYHRNNKDISNLLKLNYIYTVSLVNEKDYLFAISADVFEVVDSYLKKQREELLVKFCEELTDNDIEFLRIFFDEKIPFGVPETEMMQALVWRSGEAMLRKGVLKSNDKKRSQRYNTHTVFELVADTEKKLQELKGFGSSYRQEVELDLSLLMIGGVNHGPF
;
A
#
# COMPACT_ATOMS: atom_id res chain seq x y z
N MET A 1 77.20 -13.11 31.82
CA MET A 1 75.99 -12.25 31.65
C MET A 1 75.39 -12.27 30.23
N GLN A 2 76.03 -12.87 29.21
CA GLN A 2 75.51 -12.89 27.81
C GLN A 2 74.69 -14.13 27.42
N GLU A 3 74.91 -15.30 28.04
CA GLU A 3 74.25 -16.55 27.61
C GLU A 3 72.74 -16.62 27.94
N TRP A 4 72.30 -15.99 29.04
CA TRP A 4 70.88 -15.99 29.43
C TRP A 4 70.05 -15.09 28.50
N LEU A 5 70.61 -13.96 28.06
CA LEU A 5 69.99 -13.07 27.07
C LEU A 5 69.78 -13.80 25.74
N MET A 6 70.78 -14.54 25.26
CA MET A 6 70.67 -15.36 24.05
C MET A 6 69.54 -16.40 24.15
N LYS A 7 69.41 -17.11 25.28
CA LYS A 7 68.31 -18.08 25.49
C LYS A 7 66.93 -17.44 25.47
N VAL A 8 66.78 -16.21 25.96
CA VAL A 8 65.51 -15.48 25.89
C VAL A 8 65.16 -15.17 24.44
N PHE A 9 66.11 -14.67 23.63
CA PHE A 9 65.88 -14.38 22.21
C PHE A 9 65.60 -15.64 21.37
N PHE A 10 66.26 -16.77 21.66
CA PHE A 10 66.00 -18.05 20.97
C PHE A 10 64.67 -18.71 21.33
N SER A 11 64.00 -18.32 22.43
CA SER A 11 62.70 -18.87 22.84
C SER A 11 61.49 -18.15 22.22
N ILE A 12 61.73 -17.09 21.44
CA ILE A 12 60.68 -16.25 20.85
C ILE A 12 60.09 -16.97 19.62
N ASN A 13 59.05 -17.77 19.85
CA ASN A 13 58.35 -18.52 18.80
C ASN A 13 57.06 -17.82 18.30
N SER A 14 56.76 -16.61 18.76
CA SER A 14 55.57 -15.86 18.34
C SER A 14 55.77 -14.35 18.41
N ALA A 15 55.01 -13.60 17.60
CA ALA A 15 55.00 -12.13 17.65
C ALA A 15 54.61 -11.60 19.04
N LYS A 16 53.71 -12.30 19.75
CA LYS A 16 53.34 -11.96 21.15
C LYS A 16 54.52 -12.06 22.09
N ALA A 17 55.26 -13.17 22.03
CA ALA A 17 56.46 -13.35 22.85
C ALA A 17 57.55 -12.32 22.50
N ALA A 18 57.69 -11.97 21.22
CA ALA A 18 58.62 -10.95 20.76
C ALA A 18 58.28 -9.56 21.32
N SER A 19 57.00 -9.17 21.27
CA SER A 19 56.53 -7.89 21.82
C SER A 19 56.69 -7.82 23.34
N ILE A 20 56.39 -8.90 24.06
CA ILE A 20 56.60 -8.96 25.52
C ILE A 20 58.09 -8.79 25.84
N ALA A 21 58.96 -9.51 25.14
CA ALA A 21 60.41 -9.41 25.34
C ALA A 21 60.92 -7.99 25.05
N LEU A 22 60.52 -7.39 23.93
CA LEU A 22 60.90 -6.02 23.56
C LEU A 22 60.46 -4.99 24.60
N ILE A 23 59.18 -5.02 25.01
CA ILE A 23 58.63 -4.08 26.01
C ILE A 23 59.30 -4.31 27.37
N THR A 24 59.56 -5.55 27.74
CA THR A 24 60.30 -5.89 28.97
C THR A 24 61.69 -5.26 28.97
N ILE A 25 62.42 -5.37 27.86
CA ILE A 25 63.76 -4.77 27.71
C ILE A 25 63.68 -3.24 27.81
N ILE A 26 62.73 -2.61 27.11
CA ILE A 26 62.56 -1.15 27.14
C ILE A 26 62.22 -0.67 28.56
N LEU A 27 61.28 -1.34 29.24
CA LEU A 27 60.90 -1.00 30.61
C LEU A 27 62.05 -1.22 31.59
N ALA A 28 62.77 -2.33 31.47
CA ALA A 28 63.91 -2.64 32.34
C ALA A 28 65.03 -1.61 32.17
N ILE A 29 65.37 -1.22 30.93
CA ILE A 29 66.42 -0.21 30.66
C ILE A 29 66.00 1.17 31.17
N THR A 30 64.77 1.60 30.85
CA THR A 30 64.32 2.97 31.18
C THR A 30 64.08 3.16 32.67
N SER A 31 63.64 2.12 33.38
CA SER A 31 63.41 2.17 34.83
C SER A 31 64.62 1.75 35.67
N TRP A 32 65.72 1.29 35.06
CA TRP A 32 66.83 0.64 35.74
C TRP A 32 67.38 1.47 36.92
N GLN A 33 67.76 2.72 36.66
CA GLN A 33 68.41 3.57 37.65
C GLN A 33 67.48 3.90 38.82
N THR A 34 66.20 4.18 38.54
CA THR A 34 65.22 4.53 39.55
C THR A 34 64.79 3.32 40.38
N ALA A 35 64.57 2.18 39.73
CA ALA A 35 64.14 0.95 40.37
C ALA A 35 65.27 0.32 41.22
N ASP A 36 66.51 0.37 40.75
CA ASP A 36 67.69 -0.12 41.50
C ASP A 36 67.90 0.67 42.79
N ALA A 37 67.88 2.01 42.71
CA ALA A 37 67.98 2.88 43.89
C ALA A 37 66.84 2.62 44.89
N PHE A 38 65.61 2.46 44.40
CA PHE A 38 64.45 2.14 45.22
C PHE A 38 64.57 0.76 45.92
N ILE A 39 64.92 -0.29 45.17
CA ILE A 39 65.04 -1.66 45.71
C ILE A 39 66.15 -1.75 46.76
N ILE A 40 67.29 -1.10 46.51
CA ILE A 40 68.41 -1.05 47.46
C ILE A 40 67.99 -0.27 48.72
N SER A 41 67.23 0.83 48.59
CA SER A 41 66.72 1.59 49.75
C SER A 41 65.75 0.79 50.63
N GLN A 42 65.12 -0.25 50.09
CA GLN A 42 64.25 -1.17 50.83
C GLN A 42 65.02 -2.32 51.51
N GLY A 43 66.36 -2.31 51.45
CA GLY A 43 67.23 -3.27 52.13
C GLY A 43 67.46 -4.58 51.36
N VAL A 44 67.10 -4.64 50.08
CA VAL A 44 67.38 -5.81 49.24
C VAL A 44 68.85 -5.78 48.79
N PRO A 45 69.62 -6.88 48.91
CA PRO A 45 70.99 -6.92 48.43
C PRO A 45 71.07 -6.61 46.93
N SER A 46 72.07 -5.81 46.53
CA SER A 46 72.26 -5.37 45.14
C SER A 46 72.44 -6.52 44.14
N THR A 47 72.82 -7.71 44.61
CA THR A 47 72.88 -8.94 43.81
C THR A 47 71.52 -9.43 43.33
N PHE A 48 70.43 -9.11 44.05
CA PHE A 48 69.07 -9.53 43.70
C PHE A 48 68.25 -8.44 43.00
N ALA A 49 68.67 -7.17 43.07
CA ALA A 49 67.94 -6.06 42.44
C ALA A 49 67.66 -6.26 40.94
N PRO A 50 68.61 -6.76 40.11
CA PRO A 50 68.35 -7.06 38.69
C PRO A 50 67.19 -8.04 38.46
N CYS A 51 67.02 -9.04 39.33
CA CYS A 51 65.95 -10.04 39.20
C CYS A 51 64.57 -9.41 39.44
N PHE A 52 64.46 -8.50 40.42
CA PHE A 52 63.20 -7.80 40.71
C PHE A 52 62.84 -6.79 39.62
N ILE A 53 63.83 -6.06 39.08
CA ILE A 53 63.61 -5.09 37.99
C ILE A 53 63.15 -5.82 36.72
N VAL A 54 63.87 -6.87 36.30
CA VAL A 54 63.52 -7.64 35.10
C VAL A 54 62.20 -8.40 35.30
N GLY A 55 61.98 -8.98 36.48
CA GLY A 55 60.73 -9.67 36.80
C GLY A 55 59.51 -8.73 36.80
N GLY A 56 59.64 -7.56 37.43
CA GLY A 56 58.57 -6.55 37.43
C GLY A 56 58.29 -5.98 36.03
N ALA A 57 59.34 -5.66 35.28
CA ALA A 57 59.22 -5.22 33.89
C ALA A 57 58.53 -6.28 33.01
N PHE A 58 58.86 -7.55 33.20
CA PHE A 58 58.23 -8.66 32.48
C PHE A 58 56.74 -8.78 32.79
N VAL A 59 56.36 -8.72 34.07
CA VAL A 59 54.95 -8.80 34.48
C VAL A 59 54.14 -7.64 33.90
N LEU A 60 54.68 -6.42 33.93
CA LEU A 60 54.01 -5.25 33.34
C LEU A 60 53.88 -5.37 31.81
N ALA A 61 54.96 -5.81 31.13
CA ALA A 61 54.94 -6.04 29.70
C ALA A 61 53.92 -7.13 29.30
N PHE A 62 53.86 -8.22 30.06
CA PHE A 62 52.91 -9.30 29.85
C PHE A 62 51.46 -8.80 29.95
N ASN A 63 51.13 -8.08 31.03
CA ASN A 63 49.77 -7.54 31.23
C ASN A 63 49.39 -6.52 30.15
N PHE A 64 50.33 -5.65 29.75
CA PHE A 64 50.08 -4.65 28.71
C PHE A 64 49.80 -5.31 27.35
N VAL A 65 50.61 -6.30 26.94
CA VAL A 65 50.42 -7.00 25.67
C VAL A 65 49.13 -7.82 25.68
N GLU A 66 48.78 -8.49 26.78
CA GLU A 66 47.49 -9.19 26.91
C GLU A 66 46.31 -8.23 26.78
N LEU A 67 46.37 -7.07 27.43
CA LEU A 67 45.30 -6.07 27.36
C LEU A 67 45.10 -5.55 25.93
N VAL A 68 46.18 -5.25 25.21
CA VAL A 68 46.13 -4.79 23.82
C VAL A 68 45.58 -5.87 22.90
N MET A 69 46.00 -7.13 23.08
CA MET A 69 45.50 -8.27 22.29
C MET A 69 44.02 -8.53 22.55
N TYR A 70 43.58 -8.46 23.81
CA TYR A 70 42.17 -8.57 24.19
C TYR A 70 41.33 -7.43 23.58
N GLY A 71 41.81 -6.19 23.69
CA GLY A 71 41.16 -5.02 23.09
C GLY A 71 41.04 -5.12 21.57
N LYS A 72 42.10 -5.58 20.89
CA LYS A 72 42.08 -5.84 19.44
C LYS A 72 41.05 -6.90 19.06
N GLY A 73 40.99 -8.01 19.80
CA GLY A 73 40.00 -9.08 19.56
C GLY A 73 38.57 -8.56 19.64
N ARG A 74 38.25 -7.83 20.72
CA ARG A 74 36.94 -7.20 20.92
C ARG A 74 36.59 -6.16 19.86
N PHE A 75 37.56 -5.35 19.45
CA PHE A 75 37.35 -4.34 18.41
C PHE A 75 37.08 -4.98 17.04
N VAL A 76 37.80 -6.04 16.69
CA VAL A 76 37.58 -6.80 15.45
C VAL A 76 36.20 -7.46 15.44
N GLU A 77 35.80 -8.07 16.55
CA GLU A 77 34.46 -8.65 16.73
C GLU A 77 33.37 -7.58 16.57
N TYR A 78 33.51 -6.45 17.27
CA TYR A 78 32.58 -5.31 17.16
C TYR A 78 32.48 -4.75 15.73
N CYS A 79 33.60 -4.59 15.03
CA CYS A 79 33.60 -4.14 13.63
C CYS A 79 32.91 -5.14 12.70
N LYS A 80 33.07 -6.44 12.95
CA LYS A 80 32.44 -7.49 12.15
C LYS A 80 30.92 -7.50 12.35
N ASP A 81 30.47 -7.45 13.60
CA ASP A 81 29.04 -7.44 13.95
C ASP A 81 28.32 -6.21 13.38
N ASN A 82 28.96 -5.03 13.45
CA ASN A 82 28.43 -3.81 12.86
C ASN A 82 28.35 -3.88 11.33
N LYS A 83 29.35 -4.47 10.67
CA LYS A 83 29.34 -4.66 9.21
C LYS A 83 28.21 -5.60 8.80
N GLU A 84 28.06 -6.74 9.47
CA GLU A 84 26.97 -7.69 9.18
C GLU A 84 25.59 -7.06 9.43
N THR A 85 25.43 -6.26 10.48
CA THR A 85 24.17 -5.56 10.77
C THR A 85 23.85 -4.50 9.72
N SER A 86 24.86 -3.75 9.29
CA SER A 86 24.73 -2.75 8.22
C SER A 86 24.33 -3.41 6.89
N GLU A 87 24.98 -4.52 6.51
CA GLU A 87 24.67 -5.27 5.29
C GLU A 87 23.24 -5.85 5.32
N ARG A 88 22.79 -6.39 6.46
CA ARG A 88 21.41 -6.87 6.64
C ARG A 88 20.39 -5.75 6.48
N THR A 89 20.69 -4.58 7.03
CA THR A 89 19.81 -3.40 6.95
C THR A 89 19.74 -2.89 5.51
N ALA A 90 20.88 -2.72 4.84
CA ALA A 90 20.95 -2.30 3.45
C ALA A 90 20.25 -3.30 2.51
N LYS A 91 20.39 -4.61 2.75
CA LYS A 91 19.67 -5.63 1.99
C LYS A 91 18.15 -5.51 2.19
N LYS A 92 17.69 -5.33 3.43
CA LYS A 92 16.26 -5.15 3.73
C LYS A 92 15.70 -3.89 3.06
N GLU A 93 16.44 -2.78 3.08
CA GLU A 93 16.06 -1.54 2.39
C GLU A 93 16.01 -1.73 0.88
N SER A 94 17.00 -2.40 0.29
CA SER A 94 17.01 -2.75 -1.13
C SER A 94 15.83 -3.65 -1.51
N ASP A 95 15.49 -4.65 -0.69
CA ASP A 95 14.34 -5.52 -0.92
C ASP A 95 13.01 -4.76 -0.84
N ILE A 96 12.89 -3.80 0.10
CA ILE A 96 11.72 -2.92 0.20
C ILE A 96 11.62 -2.02 -1.04
N ALA A 97 12.74 -1.41 -1.48
CA ALA A 97 12.77 -0.58 -2.66
C ALA A 97 12.42 -1.36 -3.93
N ASN A 98 12.94 -2.59 -4.07
CA ASN A 98 12.64 -3.48 -5.19
C ASN A 98 11.16 -3.87 -5.22
N LYS A 99 10.56 -4.18 -4.05
CA LYS A 99 9.11 -4.46 -3.95
C LYS A 99 8.27 -3.24 -4.31
N LYS A 100 8.63 -2.06 -3.81
CA LYS A 100 7.95 -0.81 -4.13
C LYS A 100 8.00 -0.52 -5.63
N HIS A 101 9.18 -0.63 -6.23
CA HIS A 101 9.36 -0.46 -7.67
C HIS A 101 8.54 -1.48 -8.47
N ALA A 102 8.52 -2.76 -8.06
CA ALA A 102 7.70 -3.78 -8.71
C ALA A 102 6.20 -3.47 -8.63
N LEU A 103 5.73 -2.97 -7.49
CA LEU A 103 4.34 -2.52 -7.31
C LEU A 103 4.02 -1.31 -8.21
N GLU A 104 4.90 -0.31 -8.26
CA GLU A 104 4.72 0.87 -9.13
C GLU A 104 4.65 0.48 -10.62
N VAL A 105 5.52 -0.43 -11.07
CA VAL A 105 5.50 -0.97 -12.43
C VAL A 105 4.21 -1.74 -12.72
N PHE A 106 3.77 -2.57 -11.76
CA PHE A 106 2.51 -3.29 -11.87
C PHE A 106 1.31 -2.34 -11.98
N GLN A 107 1.22 -1.34 -11.10
CA GLN A 107 0.16 -0.33 -11.15
C GLN A 107 0.18 0.49 -12.45
N ALA A 108 1.36 0.85 -12.95
CA ALA A 108 1.49 1.53 -14.25
C ALA A 108 0.99 0.66 -15.40
N THR A 109 1.32 -0.63 -15.37
CA THR A 109 0.83 -1.60 -16.36
C THR A 109 -0.68 -1.73 -16.28
N ALA A 110 -1.24 -1.84 -15.07
CA ALA A 110 -2.69 -1.89 -14.85
C ALA A 110 -3.40 -0.63 -15.38
N ARG A 111 -2.85 0.57 -15.13
CA ARG A 111 -3.38 1.84 -15.64
C ARG A 111 -3.49 1.85 -17.17
N SER A 112 -2.49 1.28 -17.86
CA SER A 112 -2.53 1.16 -19.32
C SER A 112 -3.46 0.07 -19.84
N ALA A 113 -3.60 -1.04 -19.11
CA ALA A 113 -4.32 -2.22 -19.58
C ALA A 113 -5.83 -2.16 -19.30
N ILE A 114 -6.23 -1.62 -18.15
CA ILE A 114 -7.63 -1.56 -17.72
C ILE A 114 -8.55 -0.93 -18.79
N PRO A 115 -8.22 0.24 -19.40
CA PRO A 115 -9.07 0.84 -20.43
C PRO A 115 -9.33 -0.03 -21.67
N HIS A 116 -8.53 -1.07 -21.87
CA HIS A 116 -8.60 -1.97 -23.03
C HIS A 116 -9.12 -3.36 -22.67
N LEU A 117 -9.58 -3.57 -21.43
CA LEU A 117 -10.21 -4.82 -21.03
C LEU A 117 -11.56 -5.00 -21.76
N PRO A 118 -11.99 -6.25 -21.99
CA PRO A 118 -13.33 -6.52 -22.46
C PRO A 118 -14.39 -5.91 -21.53
N SER A 119 -15.49 -5.40 -22.10
CA SER A 119 -16.56 -4.74 -21.33
C SER A 119 -17.05 -5.59 -20.16
N ARG A 120 -17.19 -6.91 -20.36
CA ARG A 120 -17.63 -7.82 -19.29
C ARG A 120 -16.67 -7.87 -18.10
N GLN A 121 -15.36 -7.72 -18.33
CA GLN A 121 -14.37 -7.66 -17.25
C GLN A 121 -14.39 -6.30 -16.53
N ILE A 122 -14.67 -5.22 -17.26
CA ILE A 122 -14.91 -3.90 -16.64
C ILE A 122 -16.15 -3.94 -15.75
N ASP A 123 -17.25 -4.52 -16.21
CA ASP A 123 -18.47 -4.66 -15.41
C ASP A 123 -18.19 -5.42 -14.11
N ILE A 124 -17.43 -6.52 -14.18
CA ILE A 124 -17.02 -7.30 -13.00
C ILE A 124 -16.16 -6.46 -12.04
N LEU A 125 -15.20 -5.70 -12.56
CA LEU A 125 -14.35 -4.83 -11.73
C LEU A 125 -15.15 -3.69 -11.09
N MET A 126 -16.17 -3.19 -11.77
CA MET A 126 -17.09 -2.19 -11.23
C MET A 126 -17.95 -2.78 -10.10
N GLU A 127 -18.52 -3.97 -10.31
CA GLU A 127 -19.31 -4.66 -9.28
C GLU A 127 -18.46 -4.96 -8.03
N LEU A 128 -17.22 -5.44 -8.22
CA LEU A 128 -16.26 -5.69 -7.13
C LEU A 128 -15.71 -4.41 -6.47
N HIS A 129 -15.87 -3.25 -7.11
CA HIS A 129 -15.50 -1.96 -6.54
C HIS A 129 -16.64 -1.39 -5.69
N GLU A 130 -17.88 -1.65 -6.09
CA GLU A 130 -19.09 -1.25 -5.34
C GLU A 130 -19.39 -2.18 -4.17
N GLU A 131 -19.18 -3.49 -4.36
CA GLU A 131 -19.37 -4.52 -3.36
C GLU A 131 -18.03 -5.08 -2.88
N GLU A 132 -17.86 -5.26 -1.57
CA GLU A 132 -16.61 -5.78 -1.00
C GLU A 132 -16.31 -7.21 -1.49
N HIS A 133 -17.36 -8.00 -1.73
CA HIS A 133 -17.27 -9.40 -2.14
C HIS A 133 -18.38 -9.75 -3.13
N VAL A 134 -18.01 -10.28 -4.30
CA VAL A 134 -18.98 -10.70 -5.32
C VAL A 134 -18.83 -12.19 -5.61
N GLN A 135 -19.97 -12.90 -5.72
CA GLN A 135 -20.02 -14.33 -6.00
C GLN A 135 -19.99 -14.61 -7.51
N TYR A 136 -19.03 -15.44 -7.93
CA TYR A 136 -18.96 -15.92 -9.30
C TYR A 136 -18.68 -17.42 -9.38
N HIS A 137 -19.17 -18.03 -10.46
CA HIS A 137 -18.88 -19.42 -10.79
C HIS A 137 -17.40 -19.60 -11.13
N ARG A 138 -16.77 -20.65 -10.60
CA ARG A 138 -15.34 -21.00 -10.75
C ARG A 138 -14.85 -20.98 -12.19
N ASN A 139 -15.66 -21.49 -13.10
CA ASN A 139 -15.31 -21.62 -14.53
C ASN A 139 -15.64 -20.35 -15.35
N ASN A 140 -15.97 -19.24 -14.71
CA ASN A 140 -16.16 -17.98 -15.42
C ASN A 140 -14.83 -17.54 -16.04
N LYS A 141 -14.81 -17.40 -17.38
CA LYS A 141 -13.61 -17.06 -18.16
C LYS A 141 -13.09 -15.66 -17.83
N ASP A 142 -13.97 -14.70 -17.60
CA ASP A 142 -13.60 -13.32 -17.31
C ASP A 142 -12.95 -13.21 -15.92
N ILE A 143 -13.52 -13.88 -14.93
CA ILE A 143 -12.91 -14.04 -13.59
C ILE A 143 -11.55 -14.73 -13.69
N SER A 144 -11.46 -15.82 -14.45
CA SER A 144 -10.20 -16.54 -14.66
C SER A 144 -9.12 -15.66 -15.28
N ASN A 145 -9.47 -14.74 -16.18
CA ASN A 145 -8.54 -13.80 -16.78
C ASN A 145 -8.11 -12.72 -15.76
N LEU A 146 -9.06 -12.14 -15.02
CA LEU A 146 -8.76 -11.13 -14.00
C LEU A 146 -7.88 -11.68 -12.86
N LEU A 147 -8.07 -12.95 -12.49
CA LEU A 147 -7.18 -13.67 -11.55
C LEU A 147 -5.76 -13.81 -12.11
N LYS A 148 -5.61 -14.19 -13.38
CA LYS A 148 -4.28 -14.31 -14.04
C LYS A 148 -3.56 -12.97 -14.11
N LEU A 149 -4.29 -11.86 -14.20
CA LEU A 149 -3.76 -10.51 -14.18
C LEU A 149 -3.46 -10.00 -12.75
N ASN A 150 -3.80 -10.77 -11.71
CA ASN A 150 -3.74 -10.37 -10.30
C ASN A 150 -4.57 -9.10 -9.97
N TYR A 151 -5.62 -8.83 -10.74
CA TYR A 151 -6.51 -7.69 -10.48
C TYR A 151 -7.55 -8.01 -9.42
N ILE A 152 -7.89 -9.30 -9.28
CA ILE A 152 -8.80 -9.82 -8.27
C ILE A 152 -8.15 -11.02 -7.59
N TYR A 153 -8.66 -11.40 -6.42
CA TYR A 153 -8.25 -12.61 -5.71
C TYR A 153 -9.47 -13.37 -5.18
N THR A 154 -9.29 -14.66 -4.92
CA THR A 154 -10.32 -15.51 -4.32
C THR A 154 -10.32 -15.34 -2.82
N VAL A 155 -11.48 -15.05 -2.24
CA VAL A 155 -11.64 -14.89 -0.78
C VAL A 155 -12.03 -16.21 -0.14
N SER A 156 -13.10 -16.84 -0.61
CA SER A 156 -13.59 -18.09 -0.05
C SER A 156 -14.43 -18.90 -1.04
N LEU A 157 -14.61 -20.19 -0.72
CA LEU A 157 -15.54 -21.09 -1.41
C LEU A 157 -16.94 -20.91 -0.82
N VAL A 158 -17.94 -20.68 -1.66
CA VAL A 158 -19.36 -20.60 -1.23
C VAL A 158 -20.02 -21.96 -1.35
N ASN A 159 -19.84 -22.62 -2.49
CA ASN A 159 -20.33 -23.96 -2.78
C ASN A 159 -19.34 -24.66 -3.73
N GLU A 160 -19.59 -25.91 -4.15
CA GLU A 160 -18.69 -26.67 -5.02
C GLU A 160 -18.30 -25.97 -6.35
N LYS A 161 -19.09 -24.99 -6.78
CA LYS A 161 -19.01 -24.34 -8.08
C LYS A 161 -18.76 -22.84 -8.02
N ASP A 162 -19.00 -22.19 -6.89
CA ASP A 162 -18.97 -20.74 -6.74
C ASP A 162 -18.01 -20.28 -5.64
N TYR A 163 -17.39 -19.15 -5.89
CA TYR A 163 -16.41 -18.52 -5.01
C TYR A 163 -16.75 -17.04 -4.82
N LEU A 164 -16.35 -16.50 -3.67
CA LEU A 164 -16.31 -15.06 -3.45
C LEU A 164 -14.98 -14.50 -3.96
N PHE A 165 -15.07 -13.38 -4.66
CA PHE A 165 -13.93 -12.65 -5.17
C PHE A 165 -13.92 -11.24 -4.61
N ALA A 166 -12.72 -10.68 -4.51
CA ALA A 166 -12.48 -9.29 -4.15
C ALA A 166 -11.43 -8.70 -5.08
N ILE A 167 -11.49 -7.39 -5.27
CA ILE A 167 -10.48 -6.63 -6.01
C ILE A 167 -9.17 -6.54 -5.20
N SER A 168 -8.03 -6.70 -5.87
CA SER A 168 -6.72 -6.58 -5.23
C SER A 168 -6.49 -5.16 -4.73
N ALA A 169 -6.03 -5.01 -3.49
CA ALA A 169 -5.71 -3.70 -2.91
C ALA A 169 -4.70 -2.91 -3.76
N ASP A 170 -3.76 -3.61 -4.39
CA ASP A 170 -2.73 -3.03 -5.25
C ASP A 170 -3.31 -2.39 -6.53
N VAL A 171 -4.50 -2.80 -6.95
CA VAL A 171 -5.16 -2.36 -8.20
C VAL A 171 -6.42 -1.53 -7.93
N PHE A 172 -6.92 -1.54 -6.69
CA PHE A 172 -8.14 -0.83 -6.28
C PHE A 172 -8.13 0.64 -6.69
N GLU A 173 -7.08 1.38 -6.31
CA GLU A 173 -6.95 2.81 -6.63
C GLU A 173 -6.89 3.07 -8.14
N VAL A 174 -6.34 2.11 -8.90
CA VAL A 174 -6.26 2.21 -10.36
C VAL A 174 -7.64 2.07 -10.98
N VAL A 175 -8.43 1.09 -10.51
CA VAL A 175 -9.81 0.88 -10.96
C VAL A 175 -10.68 2.06 -10.56
N ASP A 176 -10.60 2.52 -9.30
CA ASP A 176 -11.33 3.70 -8.81
C ASP A 176 -11.04 4.94 -9.68
N SER A 177 -9.76 5.22 -9.96
CA SER A 177 -9.38 6.35 -10.81
C SER A 177 -9.93 6.23 -12.24
N TYR A 178 -9.91 5.03 -12.81
CA TYR A 178 -10.47 4.78 -14.13
C TYR A 178 -11.99 4.96 -14.16
N LEU A 179 -12.71 4.37 -13.20
CA LEU A 179 -14.17 4.46 -13.10
C LEU A 179 -14.62 5.91 -12.88
N LYS A 180 -13.93 6.68 -12.03
CA LYS A 180 -14.18 8.11 -11.83
C LYS A 180 -14.01 8.90 -13.13
N LYS A 181 -12.95 8.65 -13.88
CA LYS A 181 -12.72 9.30 -15.18
C LYS A 181 -13.81 8.95 -16.19
N GLN A 182 -14.19 7.68 -16.29
CA GLN A 182 -15.28 7.24 -17.16
C GLN A 182 -16.63 7.88 -16.76
N ARG A 183 -16.90 7.96 -15.46
CA ARG A 183 -18.09 8.63 -14.93
C ARG A 183 -18.11 10.12 -15.29
N GLU A 184 -16.98 10.81 -15.12
CA GLU A 184 -16.87 12.22 -15.49
C GLU A 184 -17.08 12.44 -16.99
N GLU A 185 -16.41 11.67 -17.85
CA GLU A 185 -16.58 11.74 -19.31
C GLU A 185 -18.03 11.47 -19.73
N LEU A 186 -18.68 10.47 -19.11
CA LEU A 186 -20.09 10.14 -19.35
C LEU A 186 -21.00 11.32 -18.98
N LEU A 187 -20.79 11.94 -17.81
CA LEU A 187 -21.63 13.05 -17.36
C LEU A 187 -21.43 14.33 -18.19
N VAL A 188 -20.19 14.62 -18.61
CA VAL A 188 -19.91 15.73 -19.53
C VAL A 188 -20.66 15.52 -20.84
N LYS A 189 -20.53 14.33 -21.44
CA LYS A 189 -21.22 13.99 -22.69
C LYS A 189 -22.74 14.00 -22.53
N PHE A 190 -23.25 13.46 -21.42
CA PHE A 190 -24.67 13.50 -21.10
C PHE A 190 -25.20 14.94 -21.05
N CYS A 191 -24.46 15.86 -20.40
CA CYS A 191 -24.83 17.27 -20.40
C CYS A 191 -24.80 17.84 -21.82
N GLU A 192 -23.71 17.66 -22.57
CA GLU A 192 -23.59 18.16 -23.95
C GLU A 192 -24.75 17.72 -24.86
N GLU A 193 -25.21 16.47 -24.70
CA GLU A 193 -26.25 15.83 -25.53
C GLU A 193 -27.67 15.93 -24.96
N LEU A 194 -27.95 16.76 -23.94
CA LEU A 194 -29.30 16.92 -23.39
C LEU A 194 -30.31 17.36 -24.47
N THR A 195 -31.39 16.60 -24.58
CA THR A 195 -32.54 16.94 -25.43
C THR A 195 -33.64 17.66 -24.64
N ASP A 196 -34.61 18.25 -25.34
CA ASP A 196 -35.76 18.89 -24.70
C ASP A 196 -36.56 17.90 -23.83
N ASN A 197 -36.69 16.64 -24.24
CA ASN A 197 -37.36 15.59 -23.46
C ASN A 197 -36.58 15.23 -22.19
N ASP A 198 -35.24 15.28 -22.26
CA ASP A 198 -34.38 15.04 -21.10
C ASP A 198 -34.52 16.16 -20.07
N ILE A 199 -34.49 17.41 -20.55
CA ILE A 199 -34.72 18.59 -19.72
C ILE A 199 -36.12 18.52 -19.09
N GLU A 200 -37.15 18.21 -19.88
CA GLU A 200 -38.52 18.09 -19.40
C GLU A 200 -38.64 17.01 -18.32
N PHE A 201 -38.02 15.84 -18.50
CA PHE A 201 -37.99 14.81 -17.45
C PHE A 201 -37.29 15.30 -16.18
N LEU A 202 -36.14 15.96 -16.30
CA LEU A 202 -35.37 16.46 -15.16
C LEU A 202 -36.15 17.48 -14.31
N ARG A 203 -37.12 18.20 -14.88
CA ARG A 203 -37.96 19.16 -14.13
C ARG A 203 -38.67 18.54 -12.94
N ILE A 204 -38.94 17.23 -12.93
CA ILE A 204 -39.51 16.56 -11.75
C ILE A 204 -38.64 16.72 -10.49
N PHE A 205 -37.32 16.89 -10.65
CA PHE A 205 -36.38 17.10 -9.54
C PHE A 205 -36.14 18.59 -9.25
N PHE A 206 -36.09 19.42 -10.29
CA PHE A 206 -35.63 20.82 -10.22
C PHE A 206 -36.75 21.87 -10.15
N ASP A 207 -38.00 21.51 -10.41
CA ASP A 207 -39.14 22.41 -10.22
C ASP A 207 -39.70 22.28 -8.80
N GLU A 208 -40.20 23.39 -8.25
CA GLU A 208 -40.82 23.43 -6.91
C GLU A 208 -42.07 22.53 -6.84
N LYS A 209 -42.80 22.43 -7.95
CA LYS A 209 -43.95 21.52 -8.11
C LYS A 209 -43.62 20.51 -9.20
N ILE A 210 -43.92 19.24 -8.92
CA ILE A 210 -43.74 18.16 -9.91
C ILE A 210 -44.72 18.40 -11.06
N PRO A 211 -44.26 18.49 -12.31
CA PRO A 211 -45.11 18.87 -13.44
C PRO A 211 -46.06 17.75 -13.89
N PHE A 212 -45.68 16.48 -13.72
CA PHE A 212 -46.43 15.33 -14.24
C PHE A 212 -46.07 14.02 -13.52
N GLY A 213 -46.88 12.99 -13.76
CA GLY A 213 -46.56 11.61 -13.36
C GLY A 213 -46.78 11.32 -11.87
N VAL A 214 -47.41 12.23 -11.13
CA VAL A 214 -47.88 12.02 -9.75
C VAL A 214 -49.37 12.36 -9.63
N PRO A 215 -50.09 11.87 -8.60
CA PRO A 215 -51.49 12.24 -8.41
C PRO A 215 -51.68 13.76 -8.45
N GLU A 216 -52.77 14.21 -9.06
CA GLU A 216 -53.13 15.63 -9.23
C GLU A 216 -52.24 16.43 -10.20
N THR A 217 -51.36 15.77 -10.96
CA THR A 217 -50.55 16.40 -12.02
C THR A 217 -50.91 15.88 -13.40
N GLU A 218 -50.34 16.49 -14.45
CA GLU A 218 -50.58 16.08 -15.83
C GLU A 218 -50.02 14.67 -16.11
N MET A 219 -50.54 14.02 -17.16
CA MET A 219 -49.97 12.76 -17.63
C MET A 219 -48.60 13.01 -18.26
N MET A 220 -47.64 12.15 -17.96
CA MET A 220 -46.32 12.24 -18.57
C MET A 220 -46.36 11.74 -20.02
N GLN A 221 -45.75 12.49 -20.93
CA GLN A 221 -45.62 12.07 -22.33
C GLN A 221 -44.69 10.85 -22.47
N ALA A 222 -45.00 9.96 -23.40
CA ALA A 222 -44.22 8.74 -23.67
C ALA A 222 -42.73 8.99 -23.91
N LEU A 223 -42.40 10.08 -24.63
CA LEU A 223 -41.02 10.42 -24.99
C LEU A 223 -40.23 10.90 -23.77
N VAL A 224 -40.88 11.68 -22.90
CA VAL A 224 -40.30 12.14 -21.63
C VAL A 224 -40.03 10.95 -20.71
N TRP A 225 -40.98 9.99 -20.61
CA TRP A 225 -40.76 8.74 -19.88
C TRP A 225 -39.56 7.94 -20.41
N ARG A 226 -39.46 7.78 -21.74
CA ARG A 226 -38.34 7.08 -22.37
C ARG A 226 -36.98 7.76 -22.10
N SER A 227 -36.97 9.08 -22.00
CA SER A 227 -35.78 9.83 -21.57
C SER A 227 -35.38 9.46 -20.14
N GLY A 228 -36.33 9.39 -19.21
CA GLY A 228 -36.08 8.89 -17.85
C GLY A 228 -35.51 7.46 -17.82
N GLU A 229 -36.09 6.54 -18.60
CA GLU A 229 -35.57 5.17 -18.74
C GLU A 229 -34.15 5.14 -19.32
N ALA A 230 -33.84 6.02 -20.28
CA ALA A 230 -32.50 6.13 -20.84
C ALA A 230 -31.49 6.67 -19.81
N MET A 231 -31.91 7.63 -18.98
CA MET A 231 -31.08 8.15 -17.88
C MET A 231 -30.80 7.10 -16.80
N LEU A 232 -31.76 6.23 -16.49
CA LEU A 232 -31.52 5.05 -15.63
C LEU A 232 -30.44 4.14 -16.22
N ARG A 233 -30.54 3.81 -17.50
CA ARG A 233 -29.53 2.96 -18.18
C ARG A 233 -28.14 3.59 -18.21
N LYS A 234 -28.06 4.92 -18.26
CA LYS A 234 -26.79 5.68 -18.19
C LYS A 234 -26.28 5.88 -16.76
N GLY A 235 -27.03 5.44 -15.74
CA GLY A 235 -26.70 5.66 -14.32
C GLY A 235 -26.75 7.14 -13.91
N VAL A 236 -27.41 7.99 -14.69
CA VAL A 236 -27.70 9.40 -14.36
C VAL A 236 -28.77 9.45 -13.26
N LEU A 237 -29.70 8.50 -13.33
CA LEU A 237 -30.69 8.21 -12.31
C LEU A 237 -30.44 6.82 -11.72
N LYS A 238 -30.87 6.61 -10.49
CA LYS A 238 -31.04 5.30 -9.87
C LYS A 238 -32.52 5.00 -9.70
N SER A 239 -32.86 3.71 -9.62
CA SER A 239 -34.20 3.29 -9.24
C SER A 239 -34.11 2.40 -8.01
N ASN A 240 -34.93 2.71 -7.01
CA ASN A 240 -34.96 2.01 -5.72
C ASN A 240 -35.99 0.87 -5.69
N ASP A 241 -36.41 0.36 -6.87
CA ASP A 241 -37.30 -0.80 -6.98
C ASP A 241 -36.61 -2.08 -6.49
N LYS A 242 -36.72 -2.35 -5.18
CA LYS A 242 -36.32 -3.63 -4.57
C LYS A 242 -37.05 -4.78 -5.26
N LYS A 243 -36.30 -5.53 -6.08
CA LYS A 243 -36.61 -6.90 -6.54
C LYS A 243 -38.11 -7.22 -6.68
N ARG A 244 -38.67 -6.91 -7.86
CA ARG A 244 -39.45 -7.84 -8.73
C ARG A 244 -40.47 -8.82 -8.10
N SER A 245 -41.00 -8.55 -6.91
CA SER A 245 -41.85 -9.48 -6.16
C SER A 245 -43.32 -9.02 -6.03
N GLN A 246 -43.67 -7.85 -6.55
CA GLN A 246 -45.07 -7.42 -6.59
C GLN A 246 -45.52 -7.22 -8.04
N ARG A 247 -46.39 -8.13 -8.50
CA ARG A 247 -47.03 -8.14 -9.82
C ARG A 247 -47.93 -6.92 -10.10
N TYR A 248 -47.92 -5.92 -9.23
CA TYR A 248 -48.81 -4.76 -9.25
C TYR A 248 -48.14 -3.48 -8.75
N ASN A 249 -46.82 -3.32 -8.92
CA ASN A 249 -46.21 -2.02 -8.66
C ASN A 249 -46.59 -1.07 -9.80
N THR A 250 -47.60 -0.22 -9.54
CA THR A 250 -47.99 0.88 -10.41
C THR A 250 -47.10 2.10 -10.21
N HIS A 251 -46.05 2.01 -9.39
CA HIS A 251 -45.17 3.12 -9.09
C HIS A 251 -43.71 2.74 -9.34
N THR A 252 -42.92 3.73 -9.73
CA THR A 252 -41.46 3.62 -9.89
C THR A 252 -40.80 4.81 -9.20
N VAL A 253 -39.86 4.53 -8.31
CA VAL A 253 -39.06 5.57 -7.64
C VAL A 253 -37.79 5.84 -8.45
N PHE A 254 -37.57 7.10 -8.78
CA PHE A 254 -36.35 7.60 -9.40
C PHE A 254 -35.57 8.45 -8.40
N GLU A 255 -34.27 8.26 -8.37
CA GLU A 255 -33.32 9.04 -7.56
C GLU A 255 -32.31 9.72 -8.49
N LEU A 256 -32.14 11.03 -8.34
CA LEU A 256 -31.11 11.79 -9.04
C LEU A 256 -29.76 11.56 -8.36
N VAL A 257 -28.76 11.09 -9.11
CA VAL A 257 -27.44 10.84 -8.52
C VAL A 257 -26.75 12.16 -8.21
N ALA A 258 -26.19 12.32 -7.01
CA ALA A 258 -25.62 13.57 -6.53
C ALA A 258 -24.51 14.17 -7.43
N ASP A 259 -23.68 13.32 -8.05
CA ASP A 259 -22.64 13.79 -8.97
C ASP A 259 -23.22 14.34 -10.29
N THR A 260 -24.38 13.81 -10.70
CA THR A 260 -25.13 14.24 -11.87
C THR A 260 -25.74 15.62 -11.62
N GLU A 261 -26.39 15.81 -10.47
CA GLU A 261 -26.93 17.13 -10.09
C GLU A 261 -25.84 18.20 -10.14
N LYS A 262 -24.70 17.94 -9.50
CA LYS A 262 -23.57 18.86 -9.49
C LYS A 262 -23.10 19.19 -10.91
N LYS A 263 -23.05 18.21 -11.81
CA LYS A 263 -22.61 18.42 -13.19
C LYS A 263 -23.62 19.20 -14.03
N LEU A 264 -24.91 18.97 -13.82
CA LEU A 264 -26.00 19.75 -14.43
C LEU A 264 -25.97 21.22 -13.99
N GLN A 265 -25.71 21.48 -12.71
CA GLN A 265 -25.52 22.84 -12.19
C GLN A 265 -24.30 23.51 -12.86
N GLU A 266 -23.16 22.82 -12.88
CA GLU A 266 -21.89 23.32 -13.41
C GLU A 266 -21.96 23.65 -14.91
N LEU A 267 -22.46 22.72 -15.73
CA LEU A 267 -22.36 22.82 -17.19
C LEU A 267 -23.62 23.36 -17.88
N LYS A 268 -24.78 23.30 -17.22
CA LYS A 268 -26.07 23.70 -17.81
C LYS A 268 -26.81 24.75 -17.02
N GLY A 269 -26.28 25.18 -15.86
CA GLY A 269 -26.87 26.26 -15.07
C GLY A 269 -28.20 25.87 -14.43
N PHE A 270 -28.44 24.58 -14.20
CA PHE A 270 -29.57 24.13 -13.38
C PHE A 270 -29.43 24.72 -11.96
N GLY A 271 -30.58 24.99 -11.32
CA GLY A 271 -30.60 25.37 -9.90
C GLY A 271 -30.31 24.19 -8.97
N SER A 272 -30.43 24.42 -7.66
CA SER A 272 -30.50 23.30 -6.71
C SER A 272 -31.78 22.52 -6.93
N SER A 273 -31.69 21.19 -6.88
CA SER A 273 -32.88 20.35 -6.91
C SER A 273 -33.75 20.62 -5.68
N TYR A 274 -35.08 20.57 -5.87
CA TYR A 274 -36.04 20.64 -4.76
C TYR A 274 -36.18 19.28 -4.05
N ARG A 275 -35.82 18.20 -4.75
CA ARG A 275 -35.90 16.82 -4.27
C ARG A 275 -34.90 15.94 -4.97
N GLN A 276 -34.42 14.93 -4.25
CA GLN A 276 -33.48 13.91 -4.77
C GLN A 276 -34.21 12.67 -5.26
N GLU A 277 -35.38 12.37 -4.71
CA GLU A 277 -36.20 11.21 -5.06
C GLU A 277 -37.60 11.64 -5.50
N VAL A 278 -38.13 10.96 -6.50
CA VAL A 278 -39.51 11.14 -7.00
C VAL A 278 -40.11 9.77 -7.28
N GLU A 279 -41.29 9.52 -6.68
CA GLU A 279 -42.12 8.37 -7.01
C GLU A 279 -43.11 8.75 -8.10
N LEU A 280 -43.09 8.04 -9.22
CA LEU A 280 -43.96 8.27 -10.36
C LEU A 280 -45.00 7.15 -10.49
N ASP A 281 -46.26 7.52 -10.73
CA ASP A 281 -47.36 6.60 -11.01
C ASP A 281 -47.38 6.24 -12.51
N LEU A 282 -47.15 4.98 -12.80
CA LEU A 282 -47.15 4.39 -14.13
C LEU A 282 -48.51 4.48 -14.84
N SER A 283 -49.61 4.60 -14.08
CA SER A 283 -50.96 4.81 -14.65
C SER A 283 -51.11 6.20 -15.27
N LEU A 284 -50.22 7.14 -14.92
CA LEU A 284 -50.18 8.50 -15.45
C LEU A 284 -49.20 8.66 -16.62
N LEU A 285 -48.81 7.54 -17.26
CA LEU A 285 -48.00 7.55 -18.48
C LEU A 285 -48.88 7.51 -19.72
N MET A 286 -48.70 8.46 -20.64
CA MET A 286 -49.32 8.39 -21.96
C MET A 286 -48.63 7.33 -22.81
N ILE A 287 -49.03 6.06 -22.70
CA ILE A 287 -48.62 5.00 -23.63
C ILE A 287 -49.38 5.21 -24.94
N GLY A 288 -48.66 5.27 -26.06
CA GLY A 288 -49.19 5.62 -27.38
C GLY A 288 -50.57 5.04 -27.68
N GLY A 289 -51.59 5.91 -27.56
CA GLY A 289 -52.81 5.87 -28.34
C GLY A 289 -53.87 4.82 -28.02
N VAL A 290 -54.22 4.54 -26.76
CA VAL A 290 -55.61 4.15 -26.40
C VAL A 290 -55.94 4.68 -25.01
N ASN A 291 -56.80 5.69 -24.96
CA ASN A 291 -57.53 6.07 -23.75
C ASN A 291 -58.41 4.89 -23.34
N HIS A 292 -58.04 4.19 -22.27
CA HIS A 292 -59.03 3.50 -21.45
C HIS A 292 -59.33 4.43 -20.27
N GLY A 293 -60.14 5.45 -20.55
CA GLY A 293 -60.81 6.19 -19.48
C GLY A 293 -61.62 5.22 -18.60
N PRO A 294 -61.93 5.60 -17.35
CA PRO A 294 -62.66 4.73 -16.44
C PRO A 294 -64.06 4.46 -17.00
N PHE A 295 -64.44 3.18 -17.04
CA PHE A 295 -65.84 2.75 -17.10
C PHE A 295 -66.45 2.84 -15.69
#